data_AF-A0A3M1ZEI7-F1
#
_entry.id   AF-A0A3M1ZEI7-F1
#
_cell.length_a   1.000
_cell.length_b   1.000
_cell.length_c   1.000
_cell.angle_alpha   90.00
_cell.angle_beta   90.00
_cell.angle_gamma   90.00
#
_symmetry.space_group_name_H-M   'P 1'
#
loop_
_entity.id
_entity.type
_entity.pdbx_description
1 polymer ?
#
loop_
_entity_poly.entity_id
_entity_poly.type
_entity_poly.pdbx_seq_one_letter_code
_entity_poly.pdbx_strand_id
1 'polypeptide(L)'
;MTETVANGPKAKVKLEDLSFWQTLRARMANSPEAGALIGFAFVFLFFALTTPTFFTPASMASMLTKQSVQGIVAVGITFLMIAGEFDLSVGSILGVAGIVFGQLLIGEGLFDPLPIGIAFIAALGSGILLGFLNGIILVLTRIPSFIVTLGTLLAYRALALTATSETGILRLPPELRESPPSLFFSPWVLAFIGLGLTVLFAALTLIFVRGRIHHFRTSVLPLEKIIAVVAGVIGGAITTILTIFFLVWFASIFLDFSAAVDIDFGNFNQPRTLVASYASPEDIPEDATTAILTFFSEGQIVAKDMGTLVEVSAFDIMNGPLTFFRDAGIAGNFRSVTIWFLLVVMVVAFILNHTKYGNAVFATGGAGEAARAQGIPVD
;
A
#
# COMPACT_ATOMS: atom_id res chain seq x y z
N MET A 1 19.72 -69.82 1.81
CA MET A 1 19.20 -69.26 3.06
C MET A 1 19.08 -67.76 2.86
N THR A 2 17.86 -67.31 2.55
CA THR A 2 17.50 -65.92 2.27
C THR A 2 17.04 -65.27 3.56
N GLU A 3 17.83 -64.37 4.13
CA GLU A 3 17.38 -63.50 5.22
C GLU A 3 16.53 -62.36 4.64
N THR A 4 15.22 -62.45 4.87
CA THR A 4 14.28 -61.35 4.71
C THR A 4 14.46 -60.38 5.87
N VAL A 5 15.18 -59.28 5.65
CA VAL A 5 15.20 -58.14 6.58
C VAL A 5 13.81 -57.49 6.56
N ALA A 6 13.03 -57.75 7.60
CA ALA A 6 11.73 -57.13 7.81
C ALA A 6 11.90 -55.63 8.11
N ASN A 7 11.71 -54.79 7.09
CA ASN A 7 11.49 -53.36 7.28
C ASN A 7 10.08 -53.15 7.84
N GLY A 8 9.95 -53.22 9.16
CA GLY A 8 8.74 -52.76 9.85
C GLY A 8 8.50 -51.26 9.62
N PRO A 9 7.25 -50.76 9.78
CA PRO A 9 6.96 -49.33 9.61
C PRO A 9 7.78 -48.53 10.61
N LYS A 10 8.68 -47.65 10.13
CA LYS A 10 9.41 -46.72 11.00
C LYS A 10 8.40 -45.93 11.82
N ALA A 11 8.41 -46.12 13.14
CA ALA A 11 7.57 -45.38 14.05
C ALA A 11 7.75 -43.88 13.78
N LYS A 12 6.67 -43.18 13.40
CA LYS A 12 6.71 -41.73 13.21
C LYS A 12 6.99 -41.11 14.58
N VAL A 13 8.23 -40.70 14.81
CA VAL A 13 8.64 -39.97 16.01
C VAL A 13 7.79 -38.71 16.08
N LYS A 14 7.05 -38.54 17.18
CA LYS A 14 6.26 -37.33 17.40
C LYS A 14 7.22 -36.17 17.62
N LEU A 15 6.97 -35.03 16.96
CA LEU A 15 7.80 -33.82 17.04
C LEU A 15 7.96 -33.29 18.48
N GLU A 16 7.05 -33.70 19.36
CA GLU A 16 6.95 -33.38 20.78
C GLU A 16 8.13 -33.93 21.60
N ASP A 17 8.71 -35.06 21.15
CA ASP A 17 9.77 -35.80 21.85
C ASP A 17 11.18 -35.42 21.38
N LEU A 18 11.29 -34.49 20.42
CA LEU A 18 12.56 -34.09 19.80
C LEU A 18 13.18 -32.89 20.50
N SER A 19 14.52 -32.88 20.61
CA SER A 19 15.25 -31.69 21.06
C SER A 19 15.03 -30.50 20.12
N PHE A 20 15.18 -29.27 20.62
CA PHE A 20 14.99 -28.05 19.83
C PHE A 20 15.69 -28.10 18.46
N TRP A 21 16.94 -28.55 18.42
CA TRP A 21 17.73 -28.65 17.18
C TRP A 21 17.23 -29.73 16.22
N GLN A 22 16.72 -30.85 16.73
CA GLN A 22 16.12 -31.90 15.92
C GLN A 22 14.76 -31.45 15.36
N THR A 23 13.95 -30.77 16.16
CA THR A 23 12.67 -30.18 15.74
C THR A 23 12.89 -29.09 14.70
N LEU A 24 13.87 -28.21 14.91
CA LEU A 24 14.23 -27.16 13.96
C LEU A 24 14.74 -27.77 12.65
N ARG A 25 15.65 -28.75 12.70
CA ARG A 25 16.14 -29.46 11.51
C ARG A 25 15.02 -30.19 10.78
N ALA A 26 14.14 -30.87 11.50
CA ALA A 26 13.00 -31.59 10.91
C ALA A 26 11.99 -30.63 10.28
N ARG A 27 11.72 -29.48 10.89
CA ARG A 27 10.86 -28.43 10.31
C ARG A 27 11.48 -27.84 9.06
N MET A 28 12.75 -27.44 9.11
CA MET A 28 13.45 -26.86 7.95
C MET A 28 13.59 -27.86 6.80
N ALA A 29 13.88 -29.14 7.08
CA ALA A 29 14.03 -30.15 6.04
C ALA A 29 12.71 -30.51 5.33
N ASN A 30 11.57 -30.28 5.99
CA ASN A 30 10.25 -30.59 5.45
C ASN A 30 9.54 -29.40 4.78
N SER A 31 10.14 -28.19 4.84
CA SER A 31 9.57 -26.96 4.28
C SER A 31 10.39 -26.48 3.08
N PRO A 32 9.85 -26.47 1.84
CA PRO A 32 10.54 -25.91 0.67
C PRO A 32 11.03 -24.46 0.88
N GLU A 33 10.35 -23.70 1.73
CA GLU A 33 10.64 -22.32 2.09
C GLU A 33 11.97 -22.17 2.83
N ALA A 34 12.37 -23.17 3.62
CA ALA A 34 13.64 -23.14 4.33
C ALA A 34 14.83 -23.14 3.38
N GLY A 35 14.73 -23.81 2.23
CA GLY A 35 15.77 -23.79 1.21
C GLY A 35 16.01 -22.38 0.67
N ALA A 36 14.93 -21.64 0.37
CA ALA A 36 15.00 -20.26 -0.08
C ALA A 36 15.57 -19.33 1.00
N LEU A 37 15.14 -19.48 2.26
CA LEU A 37 15.64 -18.66 3.37
C LEU A 37 17.12 -18.93 3.67
N ILE A 38 17.54 -20.19 3.63
CA ILE A 38 18.95 -20.57 3.82
C ILE A 38 19.79 -20.01 2.67
N GLY A 39 19.34 -20.15 1.42
CA GLY A 39 20.02 -19.58 0.26
C GLY A 39 20.14 -18.06 0.34
N PHE A 40 19.05 -17.37 0.72
CA PHE A 40 19.05 -15.94 0.97
C PHE A 40 20.05 -15.56 2.07
N ALA A 41 20.01 -16.23 3.23
CA ALA A 41 20.91 -15.94 4.34
C ALA A 41 22.38 -16.15 3.96
N PHE A 42 22.66 -17.20 3.18
CA PHE A 42 24.00 -17.49 2.68
C PHE A 42 24.51 -16.37 1.75
N VAL A 43 23.73 -16.01 0.73
CA VAL A 43 24.11 -14.95 -0.22
C VAL A 43 24.20 -13.59 0.48
N PHE A 44 23.27 -13.30 1.38
CA PHE A 44 23.27 -12.08 2.17
C PHE A 44 24.53 -11.98 3.03
N LEU A 45 24.86 -13.04 3.79
CA LEU A 45 26.03 -13.06 4.65
C LEU A 45 27.32 -12.98 3.84
N PHE A 46 27.39 -13.67 2.69
CA PHE A 46 28.52 -13.59 1.78
C PHE A 46 28.80 -12.13 1.40
N PHE A 47 27.81 -11.42 0.84
CA PHE A 47 28.01 -10.02 0.45
C PHE A 47 28.18 -9.07 1.64
N ALA A 48 27.55 -9.33 2.77
CA ALA A 48 27.75 -8.56 3.99
C ALA A 48 29.21 -8.63 4.50
N LEU A 49 29.87 -9.77 4.30
CA LEU A 49 31.27 -9.98 4.71
C LEU A 49 32.28 -9.56 3.64
N THR A 50 31.98 -9.78 2.35
CA THR A 50 32.94 -9.52 1.27
C THR A 50 32.89 -8.10 0.74
N THR A 51 31.77 -7.40 0.91
CA THR A 51 31.54 -6.09 0.30
C THR A 51 31.36 -5.03 1.38
N PRO A 52 32.37 -4.15 1.61
CA PRO A 52 32.30 -3.14 2.68
C PRO A 52 31.11 -2.19 2.57
N THR A 53 30.64 -1.93 1.35
CA THR A 53 29.50 -1.04 1.10
C THR A 53 28.15 -1.72 1.27
N PHE A 54 28.08 -3.05 1.35
CA PHE A 54 26.81 -3.80 1.32
C PHE A 54 25.91 -3.44 2.50
N PHE A 55 26.45 -3.50 3.72
CA PHE A 55 25.69 -3.25 4.95
C PHE A 55 25.62 -1.76 5.35
N THR A 56 25.99 -0.85 4.44
CA THR A 56 25.86 0.59 4.70
C THR A 56 24.40 1.03 4.62
N PRO A 57 23.95 2.00 5.43
CA PRO A 57 22.56 2.44 5.39
C PRO A 57 22.13 2.98 4.01
N ALA A 58 23.07 3.52 3.21
CA ALA A 58 22.80 3.98 1.85
C ALA A 58 22.53 2.83 0.87
N SER A 59 23.31 1.75 0.96
CA SER A 59 23.08 0.53 0.17
C SER A 59 21.78 -0.15 0.58
N MET A 60 21.52 -0.29 1.88
CA MET A 60 20.28 -0.86 2.40
C MET A 60 19.06 -0.04 1.94
N ALA A 61 19.11 1.29 2.04
CA ALA A 61 18.04 2.18 1.56
C ALA A 61 17.78 1.99 0.05
N SER A 62 18.85 1.92 -0.74
CA SER A 62 18.76 1.73 -2.20
C SER A 62 18.20 0.36 -2.57
N MET A 63 18.63 -0.70 -1.87
CA MET A 63 18.14 -2.06 -2.06
C MET A 63 16.68 -2.18 -1.68
N LEU A 64 16.30 -1.70 -0.49
CA LEU A 64 14.91 -1.72 -0.02
C LEU A 64 13.99 -0.95 -0.96
N THR A 65 14.39 0.25 -1.37
CA THR A 65 13.61 1.07 -2.30
C THR A 65 13.36 0.33 -3.63
N LYS A 66 14.41 -0.23 -4.23
CA LYS A 66 14.29 -0.96 -5.50
C LYS A 66 13.46 -2.25 -5.34
N GLN A 67 13.68 -2.98 -4.26
CA GLN A 67 12.97 -4.23 -4.01
C GLN A 67 11.52 -4.03 -3.62
N SER A 68 11.15 -2.88 -3.04
CA SER A 68 9.77 -2.58 -2.64
C SER A 68 8.81 -2.59 -3.83
N VAL A 69 9.22 -2.03 -4.98
CA VAL A 69 8.40 -2.04 -6.21
C VAL A 69 8.17 -3.48 -6.68
N GLN A 70 9.23 -4.30 -6.76
CA GLN A 70 9.12 -5.71 -7.13
C GLN A 70 8.34 -6.54 -6.09
N GLY A 71 8.45 -6.17 -4.81
CA GLY A 71 7.75 -6.80 -3.71
C GLY A 71 6.24 -6.59 -3.79
N ILE A 72 5.78 -5.37 -4.10
CA ILE A 72 4.35 -5.08 -4.32
C ILE A 72 3.80 -5.96 -5.45
N VAL A 73 4.55 -6.07 -6.55
CA VAL A 73 4.19 -6.94 -7.68
C VAL A 73 4.11 -8.41 -7.25
N ALA A 74 5.08 -8.89 -6.46
CA ALA A 74 5.10 -10.26 -5.95
C ALA A 74 3.88 -10.60 -5.05
N VAL A 75 3.35 -9.62 -4.31
CA VAL A 75 2.10 -9.80 -3.55
C VAL A 75 0.93 -10.11 -4.50
N GLY A 76 0.85 -9.45 -5.65
CA GLY A 76 -0.14 -9.77 -6.69
C GLY A 76 0.04 -11.19 -7.26
N ILE A 77 1.29 -11.57 -7.57
CA ILE A 77 1.62 -12.91 -8.08
C ILE A 77 1.26 -14.02 -7.08
N THR A 78 1.27 -13.71 -5.77
CA THR A 78 0.88 -14.68 -4.73
C THR A 78 -0.53 -15.23 -4.96
N PHE A 79 -1.49 -14.41 -5.40
CA PHE A 79 -2.84 -14.87 -5.70
C PHE A 79 -2.87 -15.84 -6.89
N LEU A 80 -2.07 -15.58 -7.92
CA LEU A 80 -1.95 -16.46 -9.08
C LEU A 80 -1.32 -17.80 -8.69
N MET A 81 -0.24 -17.78 -7.90
CA MET A 81 0.41 -19.00 -7.44
C MET A 81 -0.47 -19.81 -6.49
N ILE A 82 -1.30 -19.17 -5.65
CA ILE A 82 -2.30 -19.88 -4.88
C ILE A 82 -3.27 -20.58 -5.83
N ALA A 83 -3.75 -19.91 -6.88
CA ALA A 83 -4.62 -20.52 -7.90
C ALA A 83 -3.91 -21.59 -8.77
N GLY A 84 -2.61 -21.84 -8.57
CA GLY A 84 -1.83 -22.80 -9.37
C GLY A 84 -1.36 -22.25 -10.72
N GLU A 85 -1.48 -20.94 -10.94
CA GLU A 85 -1.14 -20.27 -12.19
C GLU A 85 0.15 -19.45 -12.07
N PHE A 86 0.78 -19.21 -13.22
CA PHE A 86 2.04 -18.47 -13.30
C PHE A 86 1.94 -17.35 -14.33
N ASP A 87 2.42 -16.15 -13.99
CA ASP A 87 2.42 -15.01 -14.89
C ASP A 87 3.80 -14.37 -15.03
N LEU A 88 4.40 -14.59 -16.21
CA LEU A 88 5.65 -13.96 -16.61
C LEU A 88 5.48 -12.52 -17.09
N SER A 89 4.32 -12.20 -17.67
CA SER A 89 4.06 -10.93 -18.36
C SER A 89 3.90 -9.74 -17.41
N VAL A 90 3.76 -9.98 -16.11
CA VAL A 90 3.54 -8.94 -15.09
C VAL A 90 4.55 -7.78 -15.16
N GLY A 91 5.82 -8.08 -15.47
CA GLY A 91 6.85 -7.04 -15.66
C GLY A 91 6.61 -6.18 -16.90
N SER A 92 6.17 -6.79 -18.00
CA SER A 92 5.80 -6.04 -19.22
C SER A 92 4.50 -5.26 -19.05
N ILE A 93 3.52 -5.78 -18.31
CA ILE A 93 2.28 -5.08 -17.97
C ILE A 93 2.61 -3.83 -17.14
N LEU A 94 3.48 -3.96 -16.13
CA LEU A 94 3.96 -2.81 -15.36
C LEU A 94 4.64 -1.76 -16.25
N GLY A 95 5.44 -2.20 -17.22
CA GLY A 95 6.07 -1.33 -18.21
C GLY A 95 5.05 -0.56 -19.05
N VAL A 96 4.05 -1.26 -19.62
CA VAL A 96 2.98 -0.62 -20.39
C VAL A 96 2.19 0.36 -19.54
N ALA A 97 1.78 -0.01 -18.33
CA ALA A 97 1.04 0.88 -17.43
C ALA A 97 1.84 2.15 -17.09
N GLY A 98 3.15 2.03 -16.86
CA GLY A 98 4.03 3.17 -16.63
C GLY A 98 4.15 4.10 -17.84
N ILE A 99 4.19 3.54 -19.06
CA ILE A 99 4.22 4.33 -20.29
C ILE A 99 2.89 5.03 -20.52
N VAL A 100 1.76 4.32 -20.37
CA VAL A 100 0.42 4.91 -20.45
C VAL A 100 0.28 6.07 -19.46
N PHE A 101 0.70 5.87 -18.21
CA PHE A 101 0.69 6.93 -17.20
C PHE A 101 1.49 8.15 -17.66
N GLY A 102 2.75 7.94 -18.04
CA GLY A 102 3.63 9.05 -18.37
C GLY A 102 3.25 9.75 -19.68
N GLN A 103 2.80 9.05 -20.71
CA GLN A 103 2.35 9.65 -21.97
C GLN A 103 1.13 10.53 -21.77
N LEU A 104 0.13 10.05 -21.03
CA LEU A 104 -1.07 10.83 -20.73
C LEU A 104 -0.74 12.03 -19.82
N LEU A 105 0.23 11.91 -18.93
CA LEU A 105 0.66 13.01 -18.07
C LEU A 105 1.43 14.09 -18.86
N ILE A 106 2.28 13.70 -19.80
CA ILE A 106 3.10 14.61 -20.61
C ILE A 106 2.30 15.20 -21.78
N GLY A 107 1.26 14.50 -22.25
CA GLY A 107 0.58 14.83 -23.50
C GLY A 107 1.34 14.41 -24.76
N GLU A 108 2.20 13.39 -24.66
CA GLU A 108 2.91 12.82 -25.81
C GLU A 108 2.10 11.66 -26.38
N GLY A 109 1.65 11.78 -27.64
CA GLY A 109 0.92 10.72 -28.35
C GLY A 109 -0.39 11.20 -28.97
N LEU A 110 -1.50 10.53 -28.62
CA LEU A 110 -2.84 10.81 -29.17
C LEU A 110 -3.64 11.85 -28.37
N PHE A 111 -3.19 12.23 -27.18
CA PHE A 111 -3.93 13.06 -26.24
C PHE A 111 -3.04 14.20 -25.70
N ASP A 112 -3.66 15.36 -25.46
CA ASP A 112 -3.07 16.46 -24.70
C ASP A 112 -2.78 16.06 -23.24
N PRO A 113 -1.93 16.80 -22.50
CA PRO A 113 -1.62 16.49 -21.10
C PRO A 113 -2.89 16.40 -20.26
N LEU A 114 -3.09 15.27 -19.60
CA LEU A 114 -4.25 15.00 -18.75
C LEU A 114 -3.93 15.19 -17.27
N PRO A 115 -4.94 15.53 -16.44
CA PRO A 115 -4.80 15.53 -14.99
C PRO A 115 -4.28 14.20 -14.45
N ILE A 116 -3.39 14.25 -13.46
CA ILE A 116 -2.73 13.07 -12.88
C ILE A 116 -3.70 11.96 -12.46
N GLY A 117 -4.87 12.32 -11.92
CA GLY A 117 -5.88 11.35 -11.51
C GLY A 117 -6.41 10.52 -12.68
N ILE A 118 -6.64 11.16 -13.84
CA ILE A 118 -7.12 10.47 -15.05
C ILE A 118 -6.00 9.59 -15.62
N ALA A 119 -4.77 10.12 -15.70
CA ALA A 119 -3.61 9.36 -16.15
C ALA A 119 -3.38 8.12 -15.27
N PHE A 120 -3.52 8.26 -13.94
CA PHE A 120 -3.39 7.17 -12.97
C PHE A 120 -4.46 6.10 -13.16
N ILE A 121 -5.74 6.49 -13.30
CA ILE A 121 -6.84 5.55 -13.55
C ILE A 121 -6.64 4.82 -14.88
N ALA A 122 -6.23 5.52 -15.93
CA ALA A 122 -5.94 4.92 -17.23
C ALA A 122 -4.79 3.91 -17.16
N ALA A 123 -3.72 4.23 -16.40
CA ALA A 123 -2.62 3.31 -16.17
C ALA A 123 -3.06 2.03 -15.44
N LEU A 124 -3.83 2.16 -14.35
CA LEU A 124 -4.43 1.01 -13.67
C LEU A 124 -5.35 0.21 -14.59
N GLY A 125 -6.19 0.90 -15.36
CA GLY A 125 -7.09 0.29 -16.34
C GLY A 125 -6.35 -0.52 -17.38
N SER A 126 -5.21 -0.03 -17.87
CA SER A 126 -4.36 -0.78 -18.82
C SER A 126 -3.82 -2.07 -18.19
N GLY A 127 -3.38 -2.02 -16.93
CA GLY A 127 -2.90 -3.21 -16.22
C GLY A 127 -3.99 -4.27 -16.03
N ILE A 128 -5.18 -3.83 -15.60
CA ILE A 128 -6.36 -4.69 -15.45
C ILE A 128 -6.74 -5.31 -16.79
N LEU A 129 -6.80 -4.50 -17.86
CA LEU A 129 -7.15 -4.96 -19.19
C LEU A 129 -6.18 -6.04 -19.69
N LEU A 130 -4.87 -5.80 -19.63
CA LEU A 130 -3.87 -6.75 -20.11
C LEU A 130 -3.85 -8.04 -19.29
N GLY A 131 -3.94 -7.94 -17.96
CA GLY A 131 -4.07 -9.12 -17.09
C GLY A 131 -5.36 -9.90 -17.36
N PHE A 132 -6.47 -9.21 -17.61
CA PHE A 132 -7.74 -9.83 -17.98
C PHE A 132 -7.67 -10.53 -19.33
N LEU A 133 -6.98 -9.97 -20.32
CA LEU A 133 -6.74 -10.62 -21.60
C LEU A 133 -5.94 -11.92 -21.44
N ASN A 134 -4.89 -11.93 -20.61
CA ASN A 134 -4.18 -13.17 -20.27
C ASN A 134 -5.13 -14.23 -19.70
N GLY A 135 -5.97 -13.84 -18.73
CA GLY A 135 -6.94 -14.72 -18.10
C GLY A 135 -7.99 -15.26 -19.08
N ILE A 136 -8.53 -14.40 -19.95
CA ILE A 136 -9.47 -14.81 -21.00
C ILE A 136 -8.83 -15.80 -21.96
N ILE A 137 -7.61 -15.52 -22.44
CA ILE A 137 -6.92 -16.41 -23.39
C ILE A 137 -6.74 -17.78 -22.73
N LEU A 138 -6.28 -17.82 -21.48
CA LEU A 138 -6.15 -19.05 -20.72
C LEU A 138 -7.49 -19.80 -20.62
N VAL A 139 -8.55 -19.15 -20.16
CA VAL A 139 -9.85 -19.80 -19.92
C VAL A 139 -10.49 -20.30 -21.21
N LEU A 140 -10.42 -19.52 -22.29
CA LEU A 140 -11.03 -19.88 -23.57
C LEU A 140 -10.21 -20.94 -24.33
N THR A 141 -8.89 -20.85 -24.32
CA THR A 141 -8.02 -21.72 -25.13
C THR A 141 -7.54 -22.95 -24.36
N ARG A 142 -7.59 -22.93 -23.02
CA ARG A 142 -7.02 -23.95 -22.11
C ARG A 142 -5.51 -24.19 -22.31
N ILE A 143 -4.81 -23.24 -22.92
CA ILE A 143 -3.35 -23.26 -23.01
C ILE A 143 -2.79 -22.98 -21.60
N PRO A 144 -1.73 -23.70 -21.16
CA PRO A 144 -1.08 -23.44 -19.88
C PRO A 144 -0.69 -21.95 -19.68
N SER A 145 -0.92 -21.39 -18.50
CA SER A 145 -0.63 -19.97 -18.18
C SER A 145 0.79 -19.55 -18.49
N PHE A 146 1.77 -20.43 -18.26
CA PHE A 146 3.16 -20.17 -18.61
C PHE A 146 3.34 -19.83 -20.10
N ILE A 147 2.68 -20.57 -21.00
CA ILE A 147 2.80 -20.34 -22.45
C ILE A 147 2.07 -19.06 -22.86
N VAL A 148 0.86 -18.83 -22.33
CA VAL A 148 0.09 -17.61 -22.58
C VAL A 148 0.89 -16.39 -22.16
N THR A 149 1.39 -16.39 -20.91
CA THR A 149 2.07 -15.23 -20.32
C THR A 149 3.49 -15.04 -20.85
N LEU A 150 4.16 -16.08 -21.33
CA LEU A 150 5.41 -15.92 -22.09
C LEU A 150 5.16 -15.25 -23.45
N GLY A 151 4.09 -15.65 -24.15
CA GLY A 151 3.70 -15.03 -25.43
C GLY A 151 3.30 -13.56 -25.24
N THR A 152 2.46 -13.28 -24.26
CA THR A 152 2.02 -11.91 -23.98
C THR A 152 3.08 -11.05 -23.33
N LEU A 153 4.06 -11.61 -22.60
CA LEU A 153 5.26 -10.89 -22.17
C LEU A 153 5.93 -10.19 -23.36
N LEU A 154 6.17 -10.93 -24.45
CA LEU A 154 6.82 -10.38 -25.63
C LEU A 154 5.90 -9.38 -26.35
N ALA A 155 4.61 -9.67 -26.47
CA ALA A 155 3.64 -8.78 -27.10
C ALA A 155 3.51 -7.45 -26.35
N TYR A 156 3.33 -7.48 -25.03
CA TYR A 156 3.19 -6.29 -24.19
C TYR A 156 4.51 -5.51 -24.10
N ARG A 157 5.64 -6.21 -24.10
CA ARG A 157 6.94 -5.55 -24.22
C ARG A 157 7.10 -4.86 -25.57
N ALA A 158 6.64 -5.47 -26.67
CA ALA A 158 6.63 -4.82 -27.97
C ALA A 158 5.72 -3.58 -27.97
N LEU A 159 4.51 -3.66 -27.40
CA LEU A 159 3.61 -2.50 -27.23
C LEU A 159 4.29 -1.37 -26.48
N ALA A 160 4.93 -1.66 -25.35
CA ALA A 160 5.70 -0.70 -24.58
C ALA A 160 6.79 -0.03 -25.44
N LEU A 161 7.59 -0.82 -26.16
CA LEU A 161 8.67 -0.30 -27.00
C LEU A 161 8.16 0.54 -28.17
N THR A 162 7.04 0.15 -28.80
CA THR A 162 6.44 0.94 -29.90
C THR A 162 5.80 2.23 -29.42
N ALA A 163 5.30 2.26 -28.18
CA ALA A 163 4.73 3.46 -27.60
C ALA A 163 5.81 4.48 -27.23
N THR A 164 7.00 4.03 -26.84
CA THR A 164 8.15 4.92 -26.59
C THR A 164 8.86 5.34 -27.88
N SER A 165 9.33 6.59 -27.96
CA SER A 165 10.15 7.09 -29.07
C SER A 165 11.47 6.32 -29.20
N GLU A 166 12.27 6.56 -30.26
CA GLU A 166 13.49 5.82 -30.65
C GLU A 166 14.50 5.50 -29.53
N THR A 167 14.43 6.20 -28.40
CA THR A 167 15.30 5.99 -27.24
C THR A 167 14.84 4.90 -26.27
N GLY A 168 13.63 4.34 -26.43
CA GLY A 168 13.09 3.29 -25.56
C GLY A 168 12.87 3.71 -24.10
N ILE A 169 12.95 5.01 -23.83
CA ILE A 169 12.82 5.62 -22.50
C ILE A 169 11.85 6.78 -22.64
N LEU A 170 10.75 6.73 -21.88
CA LEU A 170 9.89 7.89 -21.74
C LEU A 170 10.64 8.96 -20.93
N ARG A 171 11.09 10.01 -21.62
CA ARG A 171 11.80 11.12 -20.98
C ARG A 171 10.77 12.10 -20.45
N LEU A 172 10.55 12.10 -19.14
CA LEU A 172 9.79 13.16 -18.47
C LEU A 172 10.43 14.52 -18.83
N PRO A 173 9.65 15.51 -19.31
CA PRO A 173 10.08 16.89 -19.47
C PRO A 173 10.77 17.42 -18.20
N PRO A 174 11.77 18.31 -18.32
CA PRO A 174 12.44 18.90 -17.17
C PRO A 174 11.47 19.47 -16.13
N GLU A 175 10.37 20.08 -16.58
CA GLU A 175 9.34 20.69 -15.75
C GLU A 175 8.69 19.67 -14.80
N LEU A 176 8.41 18.45 -15.27
CA LEU A 176 7.84 17.36 -14.46
C LEU A 176 8.86 16.70 -13.52
N ARG A 177 10.17 16.92 -13.75
CA ARG A 177 11.24 16.44 -12.85
C ARG A 177 11.52 17.43 -11.73
N GLU A 178 11.44 18.72 -12.04
CA GLU A 178 11.68 19.81 -11.10
C GLU A 178 10.42 20.11 -10.27
N SER A 179 9.25 20.01 -10.88
CA SER A 179 7.94 20.24 -10.26
C SER A 179 7.02 19.04 -10.53
N PRO A 180 7.14 17.94 -9.75
CA PRO A 180 6.28 16.78 -9.92
C PRO A 180 4.80 17.16 -9.72
N PRO A 181 3.86 16.50 -10.42
CA PRO A 181 2.45 16.85 -10.33
C PRO A 181 1.94 16.73 -8.90
N SER A 182 1.29 17.78 -8.45
CA SER A 182 0.72 17.87 -7.12
C SER A 182 -0.77 17.56 -7.10
N LEU A 183 -1.19 16.96 -6.00
CA LEU A 183 -2.58 16.77 -5.63
C LEU A 183 -2.94 17.86 -4.62
N PHE A 184 -4.06 18.51 -4.88
CA PHE A 184 -4.56 19.57 -4.03
C PHE A 184 -5.65 19.00 -3.13
N PHE A 185 -5.39 18.97 -1.83
CA PHE A 185 -6.37 18.50 -0.85
C PHE A 185 -6.90 19.66 -0.02
N SER A 186 -8.21 19.68 0.21
CA SER A 186 -8.74 20.51 1.29
C SER A 186 -8.23 19.94 2.63
N PRO A 187 -7.81 20.78 3.59
CA PRO A 187 -7.44 20.34 4.95
C PRO A 187 -8.49 19.42 5.58
N TRP A 188 -9.77 19.67 5.30
CA TRP A 188 -10.89 18.83 5.75
C TRP A 188 -10.85 17.41 5.18
N VAL A 189 -10.50 17.27 3.90
CA VAL A 189 -10.36 15.94 3.26
C VAL A 189 -9.23 15.16 3.92
N LEU A 190 -8.08 15.80 4.17
CA LEU A 190 -6.97 15.17 4.89
C LEU A 190 -7.37 14.78 6.32
N ALA A 191 -8.16 15.62 7.00
CA ALA A 191 -8.69 15.30 8.32
C ALA A 191 -9.63 14.10 8.31
N PHE A 192 -10.56 14.00 7.35
CA PHE A 192 -11.43 12.83 7.23
C PHE A 192 -10.65 11.56 6.88
N ILE A 193 -9.63 11.65 6.01
CA ILE A 193 -8.74 10.52 5.71
C ILE A 193 -7.98 10.09 6.98
N GLY A 194 -7.40 11.03 7.72
CA GLY A 194 -6.69 10.75 8.98
C GLY A 194 -7.58 10.10 10.04
N LEU A 195 -8.81 10.60 10.20
CA LEU A 195 -9.81 10.01 11.08
C LEU A 195 -10.16 8.59 10.64
N GLY A 196 -10.43 8.39 9.35
CA GLY A 196 -10.76 7.09 8.77
C GLY A 196 -9.64 6.06 9.00
N LEU A 197 -8.38 6.45 8.78
CA LEU A 197 -7.21 5.60 9.03
C LEU A 197 -7.06 5.26 10.53
N THR A 198 -7.31 6.22 11.41
CA THR A 198 -7.24 6.01 12.86
C THR A 198 -8.33 5.04 13.33
N VAL A 199 -9.57 5.22 12.87
CA VAL A 199 -10.69 4.33 13.16
C VAL A 199 -10.43 2.93 12.60
N LEU A 200 -9.92 2.83 11.37
CA LEU A 200 -9.55 1.56 10.76
C LEU A 200 -8.47 0.83 11.58
N PHE A 201 -7.40 1.53 11.96
CA PHE A 201 -6.32 0.96 12.76
C PHE A 201 -6.80 0.51 14.15
N ALA A 202 -7.68 1.29 14.79
CA ALA A 202 -8.31 0.91 16.04
C ALA A 202 -9.19 -0.34 15.88
N ALA A 203 -9.98 -0.41 14.81
CA ALA A 203 -10.82 -1.57 14.50
C ALA A 203 -9.97 -2.84 14.26
N LEU A 204 -8.88 -2.73 13.50
CA LEU A 204 -7.94 -3.84 13.27
C LEU A 204 -7.30 -4.32 14.57
N THR A 205 -6.86 -3.39 15.43
CA THR A 205 -6.30 -3.71 16.75
C THR A 205 -7.34 -4.41 17.63
N LEU A 206 -8.58 -3.94 17.65
CA LEU A 206 -9.67 -4.56 18.40
C LEU A 206 -10.01 -5.95 17.88
N ILE A 207 -10.05 -6.16 16.56
CA ILE A 207 -10.28 -7.48 15.95
C ILE A 207 -9.15 -8.43 16.33
N PHE A 208 -7.90 -7.99 16.21
CA PHE A 208 -6.72 -8.76 16.59
C PHE A 208 -6.76 -9.19 18.06
N VAL A 209 -7.05 -8.24 18.96
CA VAL A 209 -7.16 -8.50 20.40
C VAL A 209 -8.35 -9.41 20.71
N ARG A 210 -9.54 -9.16 20.16
CA ARG A 210 -10.75 -9.99 20.37
C ARG A 210 -10.57 -11.43 19.91
N GLY A 211 -9.98 -11.63 18.72
CA GLY A 211 -9.71 -12.97 18.18
C GLY A 211 -8.78 -13.80 19.07
N ARG A 212 -7.92 -13.14 19.85
CA ARG A 212 -7.00 -13.80 20.80
C ARG A 212 -7.60 -13.96 22.19
N ILE A 213 -8.38 -12.99 22.71
CA ILE A 213 -9.06 -13.06 24.02
C ILE A 213 -9.90 -14.33 24.18
N HIS A 214 -10.55 -14.81 23.12
CA HIS A 214 -11.37 -16.03 23.19
C HIS A 214 -10.57 -17.30 23.55
N HIS A 215 -9.25 -17.31 23.33
CA HIS A 215 -8.34 -18.43 23.67
C HIS A 215 -7.70 -18.33 25.08
N PHE A 216 -8.02 -17.29 25.88
CA PHE A 216 -7.37 -17.04 27.18
C PHE A 216 -7.99 -17.79 28.37
N ARG A 217 -8.92 -18.71 28.15
CA ARG A 217 -9.65 -19.37 29.24
C ARG A 217 -9.07 -20.74 29.62
N THR A 218 -7.76 -20.83 29.90
CA THR A 218 -7.15 -21.93 30.68
C THR A 218 -5.69 -21.60 31.06
N SER A 219 -5.30 -22.11 32.24
CA SER A 219 -4.11 -21.82 33.03
C SER A 219 -2.76 -22.11 32.36
N VAL A 220 -1.74 -21.38 32.83
CA VAL A 220 -0.33 -21.28 32.36
C VAL A 220 -0.21 -20.77 30.92
N LEU A 221 0.24 -19.52 30.76
CA LEU A 221 0.35 -18.87 29.46
C LEU A 221 1.69 -19.28 28.79
N PRO A 222 1.69 -20.08 27.71
CA PRO A 222 2.89 -20.30 26.91
C PRO A 222 3.40 -18.98 26.30
N LEU A 223 4.68 -18.93 25.91
CA LEU A 223 5.36 -17.73 25.41
C LEU A 223 4.59 -17.02 24.28
N GLU A 224 3.92 -17.79 23.42
CA GLU A 224 3.05 -17.29 22.36
C GLU A 224 1.86 -16.43 22.85
N LYS A 225 1.30 -16.73 24.03
CA LYS A 225 0.20 -15.96 24.62
C LYS A 225 0.71 -14.68 25.29
N ILE A 226 1.90 -14.71 25.89
CA ILE A 226 2.56 -13.53 26.46
C ILE A 226 2.88 -12.53 25.35
N ILE A 227 3.48 -13.00 24.25
CA ILE A 227 3.78 -12.19 23.07
C ILE A 227 2.50 -11.54 22.52
N ALA A 228 1.39 -12.29 22.45
CA ALA A 228 0.12 -11.76 21.97
C ALA A 228 -0.47 -10.66 22.87
N VAL A 229 -0.40 -10.81 24.20
CA VAL A 229 -0.82 -9.77 25.14
C VAL A 229 0.04 -8.53 25.01
N VAL A 230 1.37 -8.70 24.99
CA VAL A 230 2.33 -7.60 24.83
C VAL A 230 2.09 -6.87 23.51
N ALA A 231 1.90 -7.61 22.40
CA ALA A 231 1.57 -7.03 21.10
C ALA A 231 0.24 -6.27 21.12
N GLY A 232 -0.78 -6.79 21.81
CA GLY A 232 -2.08 -6.11 21.97
C GLY A 232 -1.98 -4.82 22.77
N VAL A 233 -1.19 -4.81 23.86
CA VAL A 233 -0.95 -3.62 24.69
C VAL A 233 -0.16 -2.57 23.91
N ILE A 234 0.89 -2.98 23.20
CA ILE A 234 1.69 -2.08 22.35
C ILE A 234 0.81 -1.49 21.23
N GLY A 235 0.02 -2.33 20.55
CA GLY A 235 -0.90 -1.88 19.50
C GLY A 235 -1.95 -0.89 20.02
N GLY A 236 -2.52 -1.16 21.20
CA GLY A 236 -3.42 -0.24 21.88
C GLY A 236 -2.77 1.11 22.20
N ALA A 237 -1.56 1.09 22.78
CA ALA A 237 -0.81 2.30 23.10
C ALA A 237 -0.50 3.14 21.86
N ILE A 238 -0.05 2.51 20.77
CA ILE A 238 0.20 3.18 19.48
C ILE A 238 -1.09 3.82 18.95
N THR A 239 -2.21 3.09 18.98
CA THR A 239 -3.51 3.61 18.53
C THR A 239 -3.91 4.86 19.33
N THR A 240 -3.74 4.83 20.65
CA THR A 240 -4.04 5.97 21.53
C THR A 240 -3.16 7.17 21.21
N ILE A 241 -1.85 6.97 21.05
CA ILE A 241 -0.90 8.05 20.70
C ILE A 241 -1.28 8.69 19.36
N LEU A 242 -1.55 7.88 18.33
CA LEU A 242 -1.95 8.36 17.01
C LEU A 242 -3.28 9.14 17.06
N THR A 243 -4.24 8.67 17.87
CA THR A 243 -5.51 9.36 18.07
C THR A 243 -5.31 10.72 18.74
N ILE A 244 -4.47 10.79 19.77
CA ILE A 244 -4.15 12.05 20.44
C ILE A 244 -3.49 13.02 19.47
N PHE A 245 -2.50 12.55 18.71
CA PHE A 245 -1.81 13.37 17.71
C PHE A 245 -2.78 13.91 16.65
N PHE A 246 -3.68 13.04 16.16
CA PHE A 246 -4.74 13.44 15.23
C PHE A 246 -5.67 14.49 15.83
N LEU A 247 -6.15 14.30 17.06
CA LEU A 247 -7.03 15.25 17.72
C LEU A 247 -6.37 16.61 17.93
N VAL A 248 -5.08 16.63 18.29
CA VAL A 248 -4.30 17.87 18.44
C VAL A 248 -4.16 18.59 17.09
N TRP A 249 -3.78 17.87 16.04
CA TRP A 249 -3.64 18.43 14.69
C TRP A 249 -5.00 18.87 14.09
N PHE A 250 -6.07 18.13 14.35
CA PHE A 250 -7.42 18.51 13.94
C PHE A 250 -7.91 19.76 14.69
N ALA A 251 -7.65 19.82 16.01
CA ALA A 251 -7.98 20.99 16.82
C ALA A 251 -7.22 22.23 16.35
N SER A 252 -5.94 22.13 15.96
CA SER A 252 -5.21 23.28 15.41
C SER A 252 -5.85 23.80 14.13
N ILE A 253 -6.20 22.92 13.18
CA ILE A 253 -6.88 23.31 11.94
C ILE A 253 -8.25 23.96 12.24
N PHE A 254 -9.01 23.39 13.17
CA PHE A 254 -10.32 23.91 13.54
C PHE A 254 -10.23 25.28 14.23
N LEU A 255 -9.23 25.48 15.09
CA LEU A 255 -9.00 26.76 15.77
C LEU A 255 -8.55 27.84 14.78
N ASP A 256 -7.69 27.50 13.83
CA ASP A 256 -7.28 28.40 12.75
C ASP A 256 -8.49 28.82 11.89
N PHE A 257 -9.41 27.88 11.59
CA PHE A 257 -10.68 28.16 10.92
C PHE A 257 -11.67 28.97 11.76
N SER A 258 -11.73 28.76 13.07
CA SER A 258 -12.61 29.54 13.94
C SER A 258 -12.15 31.00 14.03
N ALA A 259 -10.84 31.22 14.14
CA ALA A 259 -10.23 32.54 14.18
C ALA A 259 -10.41 33.30 12.86
N ALA A 260 -10.50 32.56 11.77
CA ALA A 260 -10.67 33.07 10.43
C ALA A 260 -12.04 33.62 10.06
N VAL A 261 -13.07 32.91 10.51
CA VAL A 261 -14.46 33.20 10.17
C VAL A 261 -15.08 34.12 11.23
N ASP A 262 -14.26 34.65 12.15
CA ASP A 262 -14.66 35.47 13.31
C ASP A 262 -15.88 34.87 14.05
N ILE A 263 -15.89 33.54 14.19
CA ILE A 263 -16.96 32.84 14.90
C ILE A 263 -16.62 32.87 16.39
N ASP A 264 -17.06 33.93 17.07
CA ASP A 264 -16.98 34.04 18.53
C ASP A 264 -18.05 33.15 19.19
N PHE A 265 -17.65 31.95 19.61
CA PHE A 265 -18.51 31.02 20.36
C PHE A 265 -18.73 31.44 21.83
N GLY A 266 -18.11 32.52 22.28
CA GLY A 266 -18.13 32.98 23.68
C GLY A 266 -19.40 33.72 24.10
N ASN A 267 -20.29 34.10 23.17
CA ASN A 267 -21.41 34.98 23.49
C ASN A 267 -22.66 34.73 22.61
N PHE A 268 -23.46 33.70 22.95
CA PHE A 268 -24.71 33.34 22.26
C PHE A 268 -25.82 34.43 22.28
N ASN A 269 -25.60 35.57 22.93
CA ASN A 269 -26.62 36.59 23.15
C ASN A 269 -26.54 37.83 22.24
N GLN A 270 -25.67 37.86 21.23
CA GLN A 270 -25.74 38.92 20.20
C GLN A 270 -25.64 38.34 18.78
N PRO A 271 -26.68 38.52 17.94
CA PRO A 271 -26.53 38.31 16.51
C PRO A 271 -25.72 39.49 15.95
N ARG A 272 -24.41 39.30 15.75
CA ARG A 272 -23.61 40.24 14.97
C ARG A 272 -23.83 39.97 13.49
N THR A 273 -24.55 40.88 12.85
CA THR A 273 -24.66 40.99 11.40
C THR A 273 -23.27 41.20 10.80
N LEU A 274 -22.90 40.35 9.84
CA LEU A 274 -21.74 40.53 8.96
C LEU A 274 -21.95 41.79 8.13
N VAL A 275 -21.48 42.94 8.63
CA VAL A 275 -21.33 44.14 7.80
C VAL A 275 -19.89 44.13 7.32
N ALA A 276 -19.70 43.78 6.06
CA ALA A 276 -18.45 43.99 5.36
C ALA A 276 -18.06 45.48 5.49
N SER A 277 -16.78 45.73 5.73
CA SER A 277 -16.19 47.07 5.84
C SER A 277 -16.47 47.91 4.57
N TYR A 278 -17.55 48.67 4.58
CA TYR A 278 -17.72 49.86 3.74
C TYR A 278 -17.53 51.08 4.62
N ALA A 279 -16.57 51.93 4.26
CA ALA A 279 -16.15 53.05 5.10
C ALA A 279 -17.21 54.15 5.23
N SER A 280 -18.21 54.21 4.33
CA SER A 280 -19.33 55.15 4.38
C SER A 280 -20.63 54.52 3.84
N PRO A 281 -21.82 54.91 4.33
CA PRO A 281 -23.12 54.37 3.89
C PRO A 281 -23.48 54.61 2.42
N GLU A 282 -22.75 55.49 1.74
CA GLU A 282 -22.98 55.91 0.35
C GLU A 282 -22.29 54.98 -0.68
N ASP A 283 -21.39 54.09 -0.22
CA ASP A 283 -20.62 53.17 -1.08
C ASP A 283 -21.31 51.81 -1.31
N ILE A 284 -22.55 51.63 -0.82
CA ILE A 284 -23.32 50.40 -0.98
C ILE A 284 -24.03 50.45 -2.34
N PRO A 285 -23.76 49.52 -3.29
CA PRO A 285 -24.52 49.45 -4.53
C PRO A 285 -26.02 49.31 -4.23
N GLU A 286 -26.87 50.15 -4.82
CA GLU A 286 -28.31 50.27 -4.50
C GLU A 286 -29.11 48.96 -4.69
N ASP A 287 -28.54 48.01 -5.43
CA ASP A 287 -29.08 46.71 -5.73
C ASP A 287 -28.29 45.61 -5.02
N ALA A 288 -28.88 45.08 -3.94
CA ALA A 288 -28.34 43.97 -3.16
C ALA A 288 -27.93 42.75 -4.04
N THR A 289 -28.58 42.57 -5.19
CA THR A 289 -28.25 41.54 -6.17
C THR A 289 -26.89 41.78 -6.82
N THR A 290 -26.53 43.03 -7.11
CA THR A 290 -25.26 43.40 -7.75
C THR A 290 -24.13 43.40 -6.72
N ALA A 291 -24.38 43.80 -5.47
CA ALA A 291 -23.41 43.62 -4.39
C ALA A 291 -23.10 42.13 -4.10
N ILE A 292 -24.11 41.26 -4.16
CA ILE A 292 -23.94 39.80 -4.02
C ILE A 292 -23.22 39.22 -5.25
N LEU A 293 -23.57 39.65 -6.46
CA LEU A 293 -22.92 39.18 -7.69
C LEU A 293 -21.48 39.67 -7.82
N THR A 294 -21.16 40.88 -7.34
CA THR A 294 -19.78 41.39 -7.25
C THR A 294 -19.00 40.70 -6.13
N PHE A 295 -19.63 40.36 -5.00
CA PHE A 295 -19.02 39.51 -3.96
C PHE A 295 -18.68 38.10 -4.47
N PHE A 296 -19.49 37.54 -5.37
CA PHE A 296 -19.20 36.25 -6.02
C PHE A 296 -18.27 36.37 -7.25
N SER A 297 -18.23 37.52 -7.94
CA SER A 297 -17.40 37.72 -9.15
C SER A 297 -16.00 38.25 -8.85
N GLU A 298 -15.85 39.10 -7.84
CA GLU A 298 -14.58 39.61 -7.30
C GLU A 298 -14.23 38.84 -6.03
N GLY A 299 -13.98 37.52 -6.14
CA GLY A 299 -13.59 36.62 -5.05
C GLY A 299 -12.24 36.95 -4.37
N GLN A 300 -12.07 38.21 -3.97
CA GLN A 300 -10.92 38.84 -3.34
C GLN A 300 -11.35 39.52 -2.03
N ILE A 301 -12.00 38.76 -1.15
CA ILE A 301 -11.86 39.02 0.30
C ILE A 301 -11.13 37.81 0.89
N VAL A 302 -9.82 37.96 1.01
CA VAL A 302 -9.03 37.47 2.15
C VAL A 302 -9.26 35.99 2.50
N ALA A 303 -9.32 35.12 1.50
CA ALA A 303 -9.05 33.69 1.65
C ALA A 303 -7.53 33.40 1.59
N LYS A 304 -6.69 34.34 2.03
CA LYS A 304 -5.24 34.24 1.83
C LYS A 304 -4.59 33.19 2.73
N ASP A 305 -5.18 32.85 3.88
CA ASP A 305 -4.55 31.91 4.84
C ASP A 305 -5.50 30.87 5.47
N MET A 306 -6.70 30.68 4.91
CA MET A 306 -7.82 30.03 5.61
C MET A 306 -8.40 28.77 4.96
N GLY A 307 -7.76 28.31 3.90
CA GLY A 307 -8.27 27.25 3.04
C GLY A 307 -7.37 27.01 1.85
N THR A 308 -6.08 27.34 1.97
CA THR A 308 -5.09 27.01 0.95
C THR A 308 -5.10 25.49 0.81
N LEU A 309 -5.47 25.05 -0.39
CA LEU A 309 -5.40 23.63 -0.74
C LEU A 309 -3.98 23.17 -0.38
N VAL A 310 -3.90 22.14 0.45
CA VAL A 310 -2.62 21.55 0.80
C VAL A 310 -2.11 20.88 -0.47
N GLU A 311 -1.09 21.49 -1.04
CA GLU A 311 -0.39 20.95 -2.19
C GLU A 311 0.47 19.79 -1.71
N VAL A 312 0.11 18.57 -2.11
CA VAL A 312 0.88 17.37 -1.80
C VAL A 312 1.33 16.75 -3.11
N SER A 313 2.65 16.74 -3.32
CA SER A 313 3.26 16.04 -4.45
C SER A 313 2.85 14.57 -4.46
N ALA A 314 2.21 14.11 -5.54
CA ALA A 314 1.83 12.71 -5.69
C ALA A 314 3.07 11.81 -5.72
N PHE A 315 4.16 12.32 -6.30
CA PHE A 315 5.45 11.64 -6.28
C PHE A 315 5.95 11.46 -4.85
N ASP A 316 5.84 12.48 -4.00
CA ASP A 316 6.35 12.39 -2.63
C ASP A 316 5.58 11.37 -1.80
N ILE A 317 4.26 11.31 -1.99
CA ILE A 317 3.41 10.28 -1.37
C ILE A 317 3.84 8.88 -1.82
N MET A 318 4.01 8.65 -3.12
CA MET A 318 4.18 7.31 -3.67
C MET A 318 5.64 6.81 -3.63
N ASN A 319 6.62 7.70 -3.84
CA ASN A 319 8.03 7.35 -3.94
C ASN A 319 8.99 8.48 -3.49
N GLY A 320 8.53 9.44 -2.70
CA GLY A 320 9.34 10.52 -2.15
C GLY A 320 10.37 10.06 -1.13
N PRO A 321 11.39 10.89 -0.85
CA PRO A 321 12.35 10.62 0.21
C PRO A 321 11.69 10.70 1.59
N LEU A 322 11.96 9.72 2.44
CA LEU A 322 11.59 9.72 3.85
C LEU A 322 12.55 10.60 4.63
N THR A 323 12.25 11.89 4.69
CA THR A 323 13.13 12.92 5.29
C THR A 323 13.46 12.64 6.74
N PHE A 324 12.57 11.99 7.51
CA PHE A 324 12.83 11.58 8.90
C PHE A 324 14.17 10.84 9.09
N PHE A 325 14.54 9.93 8.19
CA PHE A 325 15.82 9.21 8.28
C PHE A 325 17.00 10.13 8.02
N ARG A 326 16.89 11.01 7.03
CA ARG A 326 17.90 12.01 6.70
C ARG A 326 18.09 12.99 7.84
N ASP A 327 16.99 13.48 8.41
CA ASP A 327 16.98 14.47 9.47
C ASP A 327 17.51 13.87 10.79
N ALA A 328 17.38 12.55 10.97
CA ALA A 328 18.02 11.78 12.03
C ALA A 328 19.52 11.44 11.76
N GLY A 329 20.10 11.94 10.67
CA GLY A 329 21.50 11.71 10.31
C GLY A 329 21.80 10.31 9.75
N ILE A 330 20.78 9.52 9.39
CA ILE A 330 20.95 8.19 8.82
C ILE A 330 21.22 8.34 7.32
N ALA A 331 22.44 8.00 6.89
CA ALA A 331 22.87 8.13 5.51
C ALA A 331 22.12 7.18 4.56
N GLY A 332 21.27 7.70 3.67
CA GLY A 332 20.62 6.87 2.66
C GLY A 332 19.33 7.47 2.13
N ASN A 333 18.98 7.13 0.89
CA ASN A 333 17.74 7.58 0.26
C ASN A 333 16.62 6.57 0.51
N PHE A 334 16.06 6.55 1.72
CA PHE A 334 14.88 5.76 2.03
C PHE A 334 13.65 6.38 1.37
N ARG A 335 12.81 5.59 0.73
CA ARG A 335 11.66 6.09 -0.03
C ARG A 335 10.33 5.60 0.51
N SER A 336 9.28 6.41 0.35
CA SER A 336 7.92 6.12 0.81
C SER A 336 7.32 4.85 0.19
N VAL A 337 7.78 4.44 -1.00
CA VAL A 337 7.40 3.15 -1.62
C VAL A 337 7.67 1.94 -0.72
N THR A 338 8.66 2.01 0.18
CA THR A 338 8.92 0.94 1.16
C THR A 338 7.81 0.84 2.20
N ILE A 339 7.21 1.96 2.60
CA ILE A 339 6.04 1.97 3.49
C ILE A 339 4.85 1.35 2.77
N TRP A 340 4.60 1.74 1.51
CA TRP A 340 3.53 1.16 0.71
C TRP A 340 3.68 -0.34 0.51
N PHE A 341 4.91 -0.82 0.26
CA PHE A 341 5.18 -2.25 0.16
C PHE A 341 4.81 -2.98 1.45
N LEU A 342 5.29 -2.51 2.60
CA LEU A 342 4.97 -3.13 3.89
C LEU A 342 3.47 -3.08 4.21
N LEU A 343 2.81 -1.97 3.89
CA LEU A 343 1.38 -1.81 4.06
C LEU A 343 0.60 -2.80 3.20
N VAL A 344 0.93 -2.90 1.91
CA VAL A 344 0.29 -3.85 0.98
C VAL A 344 0.49 -5.29 1.45
N VAL A 345 1.71 -5.66 1.86
CA VAL A 345 2.00 -6.99 2.44
C VAL A 345 1.15 -7.24 3.67
N MET A 346 1.10 -6.28 4.61
CA MET A 346 0.34 -6.43 5.86
C MET A 346 -1.16 -6.58 5.60
N VAL A 347 -1.73 -5.73 4.74
CA VAL A 347 -3.15 -5.75 4.39
C VAL A 347 -3.50 -7.06 3.68
N VAL A 348 -2.71 -7.47 2.67
CA VAL A 348 -2.98 -8.71 1.94
C VAL A 348 -2.77 -9.94 2.83
N ALA A 349 -1.73 -9.97 3.66
CA ALA A 349 -1.52 -11.05 4.62
C ALA A 349 -2.68 -11.14 5.61
N PHE A 350 -3.19 -10.01 6.10
CA PHE A 350 -4.38 -9.99 6.96
C PHE A 350 -5.60 -10.52 6.22
N ILE A 351 -5.86 -10.05 4.99
CA ILE A 351 -6.99 -10.51 4.18
C ILE A 351 -6.91 -12.02 3.95
N LEU A 352 -5.75 -12.55 3.55
CA LEU A 352 -5.56 -13.97 3.26
C LEU A 352 -5.70 -14.84 4.51
N ASN A 353 -5.17 -14.42 5.66
CA ASN A 353 -5.12 -15.26 6.86
C ASN A 353 -6.32 -15.08 7.82
N HIS A 354 -7.06 -13.97 7.70
CA HIS A 354 -8.07 -13.59 8.69
C HIS A 354 -9.45 -13.27 8.10
N THR A 355 -9.68 -13.54 6.81
CA THR A 355 -11.00 -13.30 6.20
C THR A 355 -11.55 -14.52 5.45
N LYS A 356 -12.88 -14.55 5.27
CA LYS A 356 -13.56 -15.57 4.45
C LYS A 356 -13.08 -15.54 2.99
N TYR A 357 -12.66 -14.37 2.50
CA TYR A 357 -12.09 -14.24 1.17
C TYR A 357 -10.77 -15.01 1.05
N GLY A 358 -9.87 -14.86 2.02
CA GLY A 358 -8.62 -15.61 2.06
C GLY A 358 -8.82 -17.12 2.07
N ASN A 359 -9.77 -17.58 2.89
CA ASN A 359 -10.22 -18.97 2.90
C ASN A 359 -10.70 -19.47 1.53
N ALA A 360 -11.49 -18.67 0.81
CA ALA A 360 -11.96 -18.99 -0.53
C ALA A 360 -10.81 -19.05 -1.55
N VAL A 361 -9.86 -18.11 -1.46
CA VAL A 361 -8.67 -18.10 -2.33
C VAL A 361 -7.81 -19.36 -2.10
N PHE A 362 -7.56 -19.75 -0.85
CA PHE A 362 -6.83 -21.00 -0.57
C PHE A 362 -7.59 -22.26 -0.99
N ALA A 363 -8.92 -22.24 -0.89
CA ALA A 363 -9.76 -23.34 -1.36
C ALA A 363 -9.65 -23.55 -2.88
N THR A 364 -9.55 -22.47 -3.66
CA THR A 364 -9.34 -22.57 -5.12
C THR A 364 -7.97 -23.13 -5.49
N GLY A 365 -6.98 -23.02 -4.61
CA GLY A 365 -5.61 -23.48 -4.82
C GLY A 365 -5.33 -24.96 -4.64
N GLY A 366 -6.36 -25.81 -4.70
CA GLY A 366 -6.20 -27.27 -4.69
C GLY A 366 -6.34 -27.96 -3.34
N ALA A 367 -6.64 -27.24 -2.25
CA ALA A 367 -6.97 -27.86 -0.96
C ALA A 367 -8.46 -28.24 -0.89
N GLY A 368 -8.92 -29.13 -1.78
CA GLY A 368 -10.34 -29.52 -1.88
C GLY A 368 -10.93 -30.13 -0.59
N GLU A 369 -10.12 -30.74 0.27
CA GLU A 369 -10.55 -31.18 1.60
C GLU A 369 -10.76 -30.01 2.57
N ALA A 370 -9.89 -28.99 2.53
CA ALA A 370 -10.04 -27.78 3.33
C ALA A 370 -11.22 -26.93 2.85
N ALA A 371 -11.47 -26.88 1.54
CA ALA A 371 -12.63 -26.22 0.93
C ALA A 371 -13.95 -26.86 1.37
N ARG A 372 -14.05 -28.20 1.30
CA ARG A 372 -15.20 -28.96 1.82
C ARG A 372 -15.42 -28.76 3.31
N ALA A 373 -14.35 -28.80 4.10
CA ALA A 373 -14.41 -28.57 5.55
C ALA A 373 -14.89 -27.14 5.91
N GLN A 374 -14.77 -26.18 5.00
CA GLN A 374 -15.23 -24.80 5.17
C GLN A 374 -16.57 -24.48 4.48
N GLY A 375 -17.26 -25.50 3.96
CA GLY A 375 -18.57 -25.33 3.32
C GLY A 375 -18.53 -24.65 1.96
N ILE A 376 -17.35 -24.60 1.32
CA ILE A 376 -17.20 -24.13 -0.05
C ILE A 376 -17.51 -25.32 -0.97
N PRO A 377 -18.49 -25.23 -1.89
CA PRO A 377 -18.76 -26.29 -2.84
C PRO A 377 -17.52 -26.51 -3.72
N VAL A 378 -17.02 -27.74 -3.72
CA VAL A 378 -15.95 -28.20 -4.60
C VAL A 378 -16.49 -29.42 -5.33
N ASP A 379 -16.88 -29.20 -6.58
CA ASP A 379 -17.42 -30.20 -7.50
C ASP A 379 -16.31 -30.85 -8.32
#